data_AF-A0AA96V8J3-F1
#
_entry.id   AF-A0AA96V8J3-F1
#
_cell.length_a   1.000
_cell.length_b   1.000
_cell.length_c   1.000
_cell.angle_alpha   90.00
_cell.angle_beta   90.00
_cell.angle_gamma   90.00
#
_symmetry.space_group_name_H-M   'P 1'
#
loop_
_entity.id
_entity.type
_entity.pdbx_description
1 polymer ?
#
loop_
_entity_poly.entity_id
_entity_poly.type
_entity_poly.pdbx_seq_one_letter_code
_entity_poly.pdbx_strand_id
1 'polypeptide(L)'
;MTAENNRKIRVMTAAELKNKIREGNPPAFGEVDAVTCGTFGIMSGTMAVFSFQASEAGVFEKAIDVTLNGVPASVGPCPNENNGFIDLIVLGTSVSKNNKRYGGGHLFKDLVSRKTIQAEIKTIVIAEVQNEIQTEIQTETQTETQIKIQTASNSFAKSKSFTKELTIDDMNTARLIITRGAFKNYSAFINTTDCSVPTIFSVLPLQGNLSEITVSGCGEINPIQNDPSLKHHFAGKHVLINGADGVLLGTGTRSTQEKPNLSAAADMFEMDPNLMGGFVTSKGPECMTSFATAIPVTDEETFEALQITDKDIALPVIDVSSRKSVFSAAYSDVWQGTD
;
A
#
# COMPACT_ATOMS: atom_id res chain seq x y z
N MET A 1 -50.99 -4.30 5.50
CA MET A 1 -50.58 -3.05 4.80
C MET A 1 -49.33 -2.54 5.48
N THR A 2 -48.16 -3.02 5.06
CA THR A 2 -46.88 -2.43 5.49
C THR A 2 -46.57 -1.33 4.50
N ALA A 3 -46.71 -0.07 4.94
CA ALA A 3 -46.19 1.05 4.18
C ALA A 3 -44.68 0.84 4.06
N GLU A 4 -44.21 0.47 2.86
CA GLU A 4 -42.81 0.63 2.50
C GLU A 4 -42.48 2.10 2.68
N ASN A 5 -41.74 2.39 3.75
CA ASN A 5 -41.36 3.74 4.10
C ASN A 5 -40.32 4.18 3.08
N ASN A 6 -40.77 4.75 1.97
CA ASN A 6 -39.99 5.16 0.81
C ASN A 6 -39.17 6.44 1.12
N ARG A 7 -38.52 6.48 2.29
CA ARG A 7 -37.69 7.59 2.73
C ARG A 7 -36.45 7.62 1.85
N LYS A 8 -36.35 8.65 1.02
CA LYS A 8 -35.15 8.94 0.26
C LYS A 8 -34.00 9.24 1.23
N ILE A 9 -32.93 8.45 1.18
CA ILE A 9 -31.72 8.69 1.96
C ILE A 9 -31.03 9.95 1.41
N ARG A 10 -30.71 10.89 2.29
CA ARG A 10 -30.01 12.14 1.98
C ARG A 10 -28.54 11.96 2.30
N VAL A 11 -27.74 11.83 1.26
CA VAL A 11 -26.28 11.70 1.36
C VAL A 11 -25.64 13.00 0.89
N MET A 12 -24.61 13.44 1.60
CA MET A 12 -23.78 14.58 1.20
C MET A 12 -22.32 14.16 1.21
N THR A 13 -21.50 14.77 0.37
CA THR A 13 -20.06 14.74 0.56
C THR A 13 -19.66 15.65 1.72
N ALA A 14 -18.52 15.36 2.35
CA ALA A 14 -17.97 16.24 3.37
C ALA A 14 -17.79 17.67 2.81
N ALA A 15 -17.29 17.80 1.58
CA ALA A 15 -17.11 19.09 0.92
C ALA A 15 -18.43 19.88 0.78
N GLU A 16 -19.50 19.24 0.31
CA GLU A 16 -20.83 19.88 0.22
C GLU A 16 -21.35 20.32 1.59
N LEU A 17 -21.15 19.50 2.62
CA LEU A 17 -21.53 19.86 3.99
C LEU A 17 -20.74 21.08 4.48
N LYS A 18 -19.43 21.12 4.28
CA LYS A 18 -18.59 22.24 4.72
C LYS A 18 -18.90 23.53 3.97
N ASN A 19 -19.21 23.45 2.68
CA ASN A 19 -19.64 24.61 1.89
C ASN A 19 -20.93 25.22 2.45
N LYS A 20 -21.94 24.40 2.78
CA LYS A 20 -23.17 24.86 3.43
C LYS A 20 -22.92 25.56 4.78
N ILE A 21 -22.01 25.01 5.58
CA ILE A 21 -21.60 25.62 6.87
C ILE A 21 -20.97 26.99 6.63
N ARG A 22 -20.04 27.12 5.66
CA ARG A 22 -19.40 28.39 5.31
C ARG A 22 -20.37 29.43 4.76
N GLU A 23 -21.38 29.00 4.01
CA GLU A 23 -22.45 29.87 3.46
C GLU A 23 -23.44 30.35 4.54
N GLY A 24 -23.30 29.91 5.80
CA GLY A 24 -24.21 30.24 6.89
C GLY A 24 -25.56 29.51 6.81
N ASN A 25 -25.63 28.43 6.04
CA ASN A 25 -26.82 27.59 5.88
C ASN A 25 -26.52 26.11 6.21
N PRO A 26 -25.99 25.80 7.41
CA PRO A 26 -25.70 24.42 7.80
C PRO A 26 -27.01 23.62 7.88
N PRO A 27 -27.02 22.35 7.44
CA PRO A 27 -28.18 21.50 7.68
C PRO A 27 -28.41 21.31 9.18
N ALA A 28 -29.65 21.02 9.57
CA ALA A 28 -29.96 20.60 10.93
C ALA A 28 -29.74 19.08 11.11
N PHE A 29 -29.62 18.63 12.36
CA PHE A 29 -29.62 17.20 12.67
C PHE A 29 -30.91 16.56 12.11
N GLY A 30 -30.78 15.40 11.49
CA GLY A 30 -31.89 14.74 10.81
C GLY A 30 -32.23 15.29 9.43
N GLU A 31 -31.45 16.23 8.88
CA GLU A 31 -31.52 16.65 7.47
C GLU A 31 -30.53 15.90 6.56
N VAL A 32 -29.51 15.28 7.15
CA VAL A 32 -28.50 14.46 6.46
C VAL A 32 -28.49 13.07 7.10
N ASP A 33 -28.54 12.02 6.29
CA ASP A 33 -28.56 10.63 6.76
C ASP A 33 -27.15 9.99 6.72
N ALA A 34 -26.28 10.43 5.80
CA ALA A 34 -24.88 10.02 5.75
C ALA A 34 -23.99 11.08 5.09
N VAL A 35 -22.72 11.12 5.50
CA VAL A 35 -21.70 11.97 4.89
C VAL A 35 -20.57 11.11 4.32
N THR A 36 -20.21 11.31 3.05
CA THR A 36 -19.07 10.61 2.43
C THR A 36 -17.81 11.47 2.54
N CYS A 37 -16.75 10.86 3.05
CA CYS A 37 -15.43 11.46 3.23
C CYS A 37 -14.39 10.74 2.36
N GLY A 38 -13.28 11.41 2.08
CA GLY A 38 -12.23 10.83 1.27
C GLY A 38 -10.86 11.49 1.47
N THR A 39 -9.82 10.74 1.12
CA THR A 39 -8.45 11.23 1.05
C THR A 39 -7.75 10.62 -0.15
N PHE A 40 -6.86 11.37 -0.78
CA PHE A 40 -5.98 10.90 -1.84
C PHE A 40 -4.61 11.53 -1.64
N GLY A 41 -3.56 10.71 -1.61
CA GLY A 41 -2.21 11.22 -1.37
C GLY A 41 -1.17 10.11 -1.29
N ILE A 42 0.05 10.50 -0.95
CA ILE A 42 1.16 9.57 -0.77
C ILE A 42 0.93 8.74 0.50
N MET A 43 0.84 7.41 0.33
CA MET A 43 0.61 6.45 1.40
C MET A 43 1.65 5.34 1.35
N SER A 44 2.84 5.64 1.88
CA SER A 44 4.00 4.74 1.89
C SER A 44 3.77 3.40 2.62
N GLY A 45 2.73 3.32 3.46
CA GLY A 45 2.34 2.08 4.15
C GLY A 45 1.55 1.11 3.29
N THR A 46 1.85 1.00 2.00
CA THR A 46 1.07 0.21 1.02
C THR A 46 1.90 -0.94 0.50
N MET A 47 1.30 -2.12 0.39
CA MET A 47 1.87 -3.30 -0.25
C MET A 47 0.81 -4.04 -1.06
N ALA A 48 1.24 -4.91 -1.97
CA ALA A 48 0.37 -5.80 -2.70
C ALA A 48 0.82 -7.25 -2.55
N VAL A 49 -0.15 -8.15 -2.48
CA VAL A 49 0.05 -9.59 -2.51
C VAL A 49 -0.42 -10.11 -3.87
N PHE A 50 0.46 -10.81 -4.56
CA PHE A 50 0.19 -11.40 -5.86
C PHE A 50 0.34 -12.91 -5.83
N SER A 51 -0.46 -13.62 -6.61
CA SER A 51 -0.28 -15.04 -6.90
C SER A 51 -0.56 -15.28 -8.37
N PHE A 52 0.35 -15.96 -9.07
CA PHE A 52 0.18 -16.33 -10.47
C PHE A 52 0.96 -17.59 -10.82
N GLN A 53 0.57 -18.24 -11.91
CA GLN A 53 1.29 -19.39 -12.43
C GLN A 53 2.56 -18.93 -13.16
N ALA A 54 3.74 -19.19 -12.61
CA ALA A 54 5.03 -18.87 -13.21
C ALA A 54 5.47 -19.89 -14.26
N SER A 55 5.16 -21.17 -14.06
CA SER A 55 5.50 -22.26 -14.99
C SER A 55 4.53 -23.44 -14.88
N GLU A 56 4.75 -24.48 -15.69
CA GLU A 56 4.17 -25.80 -15.41
C GLU A 56 4.74 -26.39 -14.11
N ALA A 57 4.00 -27.33 -13.51
CA ALA A 57 4.42 -28.03 -12.30
C ALA A 57 5.70 -28.86 -12.55
N GLY A 58 6.60 -28.90 -11.56
CA GLY A 58 7.85 -29.66 -11.60
C GLY A 58 9.01 -28.97 -12.33
N VAL A 59 8.80 -27.81 -12.95
CA VAL A 59 9.86 -27.06 -13.66
C VAL A 59 10.92 -26.50 -12.71
N PHE A 60 10.53 -26.11 -11.49
CA PHE A 60 11.43 -25.64 -10.45
C PHE A 60 10.90 -26.05 -9.06
N GLU A 61 11.78 -26.08 -8.07
CA GLU A 61 11.40 -26.43 -6.68
C GLU A 61 10.94 -25.19 -5.92
N LYS A 62 11.71 -24.11 -6.03
CA LYS A 62 11.49 -22.87 -5.29
C LYS A 62 11.93 -21.64 -6.07
N ALA A 63 11.17 -20.55 -5.95
CA ALA A 63 11.61 -19.22 -6.38
C ALA A 63 12.42 -18.53 -5.27
N ILE A 64 13.52 -17.87 -5.64
CA ILE A 64 14.46 -17.28 -4.67
C ILE A 64 14.71 -15.79 -4.88
N ASP A 65 14.45 -15.27 -6.07
CA ASP A 65 14.43 -13.82 -6.36
C ASP A 65 13.41 -13.59 -7.47
N VAL A 66 12.52 -12.61 -7.27
CA VAL A 66 11.54 -12.21 -8.27
C VAL A 66 11.49 -10.70 -8.37
N THR A 67 11.45 -10.19 -9.59
CA THR A 67 11.16 -8.77 -9.84
C THR A 67 10.03 -8.63 -10.86
N LEU A 68 9.23 -7.57 -10.71
CA LEU A 68 8.15 -7.19 -11.63
C LEU A 68 8.49 -5.79 -12.20
N ASN A 69 8.77 -5.68 -13.50
CA ASN A 69 9.38 -4.50 -14.13
C ASN A 69 10.62 -3.98 -13.36
N GLY A 70 11.43 -4.92 -12.86
CA GLY A 70 12.61 -4.64 -12.03
C GLY A 70 12.30 -4.21 -10.59
N VAL A 71 11.03 -4.05 -10.19
CA VAL A 71 10.64 -3.80 -8.79
C VAL A 71 10.78 -5.11 -8.00
N PRO A 72 11.57 -5.13 -6.91
CA PRO A 72 11.78 -6.35 -6.14
C PRO A 72 10.52 -6.79 -5.38
N ALA A 73 10.30 -8.10 -5.37
CA ALA A 73 9.25 -8.76 -4.62
C ALA A 73 9.83 -9.72 -3.58
N SER A 74 9.18 -9.83 -2.42
CA SER A 74 9.45 -10.92 -1.48
C SER A 74 8.71 -12.16 -1.94
N VAL A 75 9.43 -13.27 -2.14
CA VAL A 75 8.82 -14.57 -2.48
C VAL A 75 8.14 -15.18 -1.26
N GLY A 76 6.99 -15.81 -1.46
CA GLY A 76 6.15 -16.40 -0.43
C GLY A 76 4.88 -15.58 -0.17
N PRO A 77 4.06 -15.97 0.82
CA PRO A 77 4.46 -16.72 2.00
C PRO A 77 4.39 -18.25 1.88
N CYS A 78 3.72 -18.81 0.88
CA CYS A 78 3.51 -20.27 0.78
C CYS A 78 4.72 -20.98 0.14
N PRO A 79 5.31 -22.01 0.79
CA PRO A 79 6.56 -22.64 0.37
C PRO A 79 6.40 -23.79 -0.65
N ASN A 80 5.32 -23.80 -1.44
CA ASN A 80 4.94 -24.92 -2.31
C ASN A 80 5.04 -24.56 -3.80
N GLU A 81 6.14 -23.93 -4.22
CA GLU A 81 6.23 -23.40 -5.59
C GLU A 81 6.49 -24.47 -6.66
N ASN A 82 6.72 -25.73 -6.27
CA ASN A 82 6.92 -26.85 -7.21
C ASN A 82 5.68 -27.18 -8.05
N ASN A 83 4.51 -26.66 -7.68
CA ASN A 83 3.29 -26.72 -8.48
C ASN A 83 3.28 -25.69 -9.63
N GLY A 84 4.30 -24.84 -9.73
CA GLY A 84 4.46 -23.81 -10.75
C GLY A 84 3.85 -22.45 -10.40
N PHE A 85 3.18 -22.31 -9.25
CA PHE A 85 2.66 -21.03 -8.76
C PHE A 85 3.66 -20.34 -7.84
N ILE A 86 3.66 -19.00 -7.86
CA ILE A 86 4.47 -18.19 -6.95
C ILE A 86 3.56 -17.16 -6.29
N ASP A 87 3.68 -17.06 -4.97
CA ASP A 87 3.13 -15.97 -4.18
C ASP A 87 4.21 -14.90 -3.98
N LEU A 88 3.81 -13.64 -4.05
CA LEU A 88 4.70 -12.49 -3.91
C LEU A 88 4.10 -11.42 -3.01
N ILE A 89 4.95 -10.75 -2.23
CA ILE A 89 4.62 -9.48 -1.57
C ILE A 89 5.50 -8.38 -2.18
N VAL A 90 4.87 -7.33 -2.67
CA VAL A 90 5.55 -6.16 -3.24
C VAL A 90 5.25 -4.93 -2.39
N LEU A 91 6.28 -4.18 -2.00
CA LEU A 91 6.10 -2.93 -1.25
C LEU A 91 5.89 -1.76 -2.22
N GLY A 92 4.94 -0.87 -1.93
CA GLY A 92 4.64 0.31 -2.75
C GLY A 92 5.80 1.30 -2.87
N THR A 93 6.71 1.28 -1.91
CA THR A 93 7.93 2.11 -1.85
C THR A 93 9.17 1.45 -2.44
N SER A 94 9.08 0.19 -2.88
CA SER A 94 10.19 -0.48 -3.56
C SER A 94 10.54 0.26 -4.84
N VAL A 95 11.84 0.41 -5.13
CA VAL A 95 12.36 1.06 -6.33
C VAL A 95 12.76 0.00 -7.34
N SER A 96 12.46 0.24 -8.62
CA SER A 96 12.93 -0.65 -9.69
C SER A 96 14.44 -0.62 -9.82
N LYS A 97 15.05 -1.80 -9.97
CA LYS A 97 16.47 -1.97 -10.28
C LYS A 97 16.84 -1.35 -11.64
N ASN A 98 15.87 -1.27 -12.55
CA ASN A 98 16.07 -0.84 -13.94
C ASN A 98 15.76 0.65 -14.14
N ASN A 99 14.94 1.26 -13.27
CA ASN A 99 14.57 2.67 -13.36
C ASN A 99 14.34 3.29 -11.98
N LYS A 100 15.22 4.22 -11.59
CA LYS A 100 15.16 4.91 -10.29
C LYS A 100 13.93 5.80 -10.08
N ARG A 101 13.17 6.11 -11.14
CA ARG A 101 11.91 6.87 -11.08
C ARG A 101 10.67 5.97 -11.10
N TYR A 102 10.84 4.66 -11.23
CA TYR A 102 9.76 3.68 -11.22
C TYR A 102 9.83 2.85 -9.94
N GLY A 103 8.68 2.51 -9.38
CA GLY A 103 8.61 1.77 -8.11
C GLY A 103 7.28 1.07 -7.92
N GLY A 104 7.05 0.51 -6.73
CA GLY A 104 5.86 -0.29 -6.40
C GLY A 104 4.55 0.40 -6.73
N GLY A 105 4.37 1.67 -6.36
CA GLY A 105 3.17 2.44 -6.72
C GLY A 105 2.93 2.58 -8.23
N HIS A 106 4.00 2.70 -9.02
CA HIS A 106 3.91 2.74 -10.49
C HIS A 106 3.50 1.37 -11.04
N LEU A 107 4.14 0.31 -10.54
CA LEU A 107 3.82 -1.07 -10.89
C LEU A 107 2.36 -1.41 -10.61
N PHE A 108 1.85 -1.04 -9.42
CA PHE A 108 0.46 -1.31 -9.06
C PHE A 108 -0.52 -0.61 -10.01
N LYS A 109 -0.25 0.65 -10.36
CA LYS A 109 -1.08 1.38 -11.33
C LYS A 109 -1.02 0.75 -12.72
N ASP A 110 0.16 0.33 -13.17
CA ASP A 110 0.31 -0.31 -14.48
C ASP A 110 -0.47 -1.63 -14.56
N LEU A 111 -0.40 -2.45 -13.50
CA LEU A 111 -1.18 -3.67 -13.38
C LEU A 111 -2.69 -3.40 -13.40
N VAL A 112 -3.17 -2.46 -12.57
CA VAL A 112 -4.59 -2.07 -12.55
C VAL A 112 -5.04 -1.48 -13.88
N SER A 113 -4.12 -0.86 -14.63
CA SER A 113 -4.36 -0.38 -16.01
C SER A 113 -4.31 -1.49 -17.07
N ARG A 114 -4.21 -2.77 -16.67
CA ARG A 114 -4.03 -3.95 -17.55
C ARG A 114 -2.83 -3.84 -18.49
N LYS A 115 -1.78 -3.09 -18.12
CA LYS A 115 -0.55 -3.08 -18.91
C LYS A 115 0.20 -4.39 -18.69
N THR A 116 0.78 -4.90 -19.76
CA THR A 116 1.73 -6.00 -19.68
C THR A 116 2.96 -5.57 -18.88
N ILE A 117 3.34 -6.40 -17.92
CA ILE A 117 4.56 -6.27 -17.13
C ILE A 117 5.47 -7.47 -17.36
N GLN A 118 6.75 -7.30 -17.07
CA GLN A 118 7.75 -8.35 -17.16
C GLN A 118 8.11 -8.86 -15.75
N ALA A 119 7.89 -10.15 -15.51
CA ALA A 119 8.36 -10.86 -14.32
C ALA A 119 9.70 -11.55 -14.61
N GLU A 120 10.75 -11.19 -13.89
CA GLU A 120 12.04 -11.89 -13.90
C GLU A 120 12.11 -12.80 -12.68
N ILE A 121 12.28 -14.11 -12.88
CA ILE A 121 12.15 -15.13 -11.84
C ILE A 121 13.43 -15.95 -11.81
N LYS A 122 14.10 -15.95 -10.65
CA LYS A 122 15.23 -16.82 -10.35
C LYS A 122 14.77 -17.97 -9.45
N THR A 123 15.06 -19.19 -9.85
CA THR A 123 14.62 -20.40 -9.17
C THR A 123 15.77 -21.33 -8.83
N ILE A 124 15.51 -22.27 -7.92
CA ILE A 124 16.32 -23.46 -7.70
C ILE A 124 15.65 -24.63 -8.43
N VAL A 125 16.44 -25.34 -9.23
CA VAL A 125 16.01 -26.56 -9.94
C VAL A 125 16.49 -27.77 -9.15
N ILE A 126 15.69 -28.83 -9.14
CA ILE A 126 16.04 -30.13 -8.55
C ILE A 126 17.36 -30.60 -9.17
N ALA A 127 18.34 -30.91 -8.33
CA ALA A 127 19.60 -31.47 -8.79
C ALA A 127 19.35 -32.85 -9.41
N GLU A 128 19.91 -33.11 -10.60
CA GLU A 128 20.07 -34.49 -11.05
C GLU A 128 21.01 -35.19 -10.07
N VAL A 129 20.54 -36.25 -9.41
CA VAL A 129 21.38 -37.08 -8.58
C VAL A 129 22.28 -37.90 -9.51
N GLN A 130 23.53 -37.48 -9.67
CA GLN A 130 24.56 -38.34 -10.24
C GLN A 130 25.07 -39.27 -9.14
N ASN A 131 24.69 -40.54 -9.22
CA ASN A 131 25.26 -41.59 -8.40
C ASN A 131 26.52 -42.11 -9.10
N GLU A 132 27.71 -41.83 -8.53
CA GLU A 132 28.92 -42.54 -8.93
C GLU A 132 29.07 -43.78 -8.03
N ILE A 133 29.07 -44.95 -8.66
CA ILE A 133 29.38 -46.22 -7.98
C ILE A 133 30.86 -46.48 -8.18
N GLN A 134 31.65 -46.32 -7.11
CA GLN A 134 33.03 -46.80 -7.10
C GLN A 134 33.06 -48.19 -6.47
N THR A 135 33.52 -49.17 -7.26
CA THR A 135 33.71 -50.55 -6.79
C THR A 135 35.20 -50.79 -6.65
N GLU A 136 35.68 -50.95 -5.43
CA GLU A 136 37.05 -51.40 -5.16
C GLU A 136 37.03 -52.88 -4.77
N ILE A 137 37.77 -53.68 -5.54
CA ILE A 137 38.01 -55.09 -5.22
C ILE A 137 39.39 -55.16 -4.58
N GLN A 138 39.43 -55.52 -3.29
CA GLN A 138 40.68 -55.75 -2.58
C GLN A 138 40.79 -57.25 -2.28
N THR A 139 41.81 -57.88 -2.86
CA THR A 139 42.21 -59.26 -2.55
C THR A 139 43.28 -59.24 -1.48
N GLU A 140 42.91 -59.64 -0.25
CA GLU A 140 43.85 -59.69 0.88
C GLU A 140 44.59 -61.05 0.98
N THR A 141 44.05 -62.15 0.45
CA THR A 141 44.72 -63.49 0.36
C THR A 141 44.15 -64.39 -0.77
N GLN A 142 44.82 -65.52 -1.08
CA GLN A 142 44.44 -66.46 -2.17
C GLN A 142 43.07 -67.17 -2.00
N THR A 143 42.36 -66.99 -0.89
CA THR A 143 41.09 -67.72 -0.61
C THR A 143 39.90 -66.85 -0.27
N GLU A 144 40.04 -65.54 -0.08
CA GLU A 144 38.92 -64.62 0.20
C GLU A 144 39.05 -63.29 -0.56
N THR A 145 37.96 -62.87 -1.19
CA THR A 145 37.83 -61.59 -1.88
C THR A 145 36.77 -60.74 -1.19
N GLN A 146 37.11 -59.51 -0.76
CA GLN A 146 36.13 -58.54 -0.30
C GLN A 146 35.88 -57.48 -1.38
N ILE A 147 34.61 -57.25 -1.68
CA ILE A 147 34.16 -56.19 -2.58
C ILE A 147 33.60 -55.05 -1.71
N LYS A 148 34.23 -53.88 -1.77
CA LYS A 148 33.69 -52.66 -1.16
C LYS A 148 33.02 -51.83 -2.24
N ILE A 149 31.73 -51.59 -2.07
CA ILE A 149 30.95 -50.67 -2.89
C ILE A 149 30.83 -49.38 -2.09
N GLN A 150 31.37 -48.28 -2.62
CA GLN A 150 31.12 -46.93 -2.10
C GLN A 150 30.26 -46.15 -3.10
N THR A 151 29.11 -45.67 -2.62
CA THR A 151 28.25 -44.73 -3.33
C THR A 151 28.49 -43.33 -2.79
N ALA A 152 28.91 -42.41 -3.67
CA ALA A 152 28.96 -40.99 -3.38
C ALA A 152 27.80 -40.30 -4.12
N SER A 153 26.97 -39.56 -3.38
CA SER A 153 25.89 -38.73 -3.94
C SER A 153 26.23 -37.26 -3.74
N ASN A 154 26.51 -36.54 -4.83
CA ASN A 154 26.71 -35.09 -4.81
C ASN A 154 25.49 -34.41 -5.44
N SER A 155 24.73 -33.64 -4.64
CA SER A 155 23.64 -32.80 -5.14
C SER A 155 24.10 -31.35 -5.23
N PHE A 156 24.14 -30.77 -6.44
CA PHE A 156 24.36 -29.34 -6.63
C PHE A 156 23.04 -28.66 -6.97
N ALA A 157 22.56 -27.76 -6.10
CA ALA A 157 21.40 -26.93 -6.40
C ALA A 157 21.75 -25.97 -7.57
N LYS A 158 21.18 -26.21 -8.75
CA LYS A 158 21.40 -25.36 -9.93
C LYS A 158 20.35 -24.25 -9.94
N SER A 159 20.79 -22.99 -9.94
CA SER A 159 19.87 -21.88 -10.12
C SER A 159 19.61 -21.63 -11.60
N LYS A 160 18.35 -21.39 -11.98
CA LYS A 160 17.96 -20.97 -13.33
C LYS A 160 17.16 -19.67 -13.25
N SER A 161 17.29 -18.82 -14.26
CA SER A 161 16.45 -17.63 -14.41
C SER A 161 15.63 -17.72 -15.68
N PHE A 162 14.41 -17.22 -15.63
CA PHE A 162 13.56 -17.04 -16.79
C PHE A 162 12.68 -15.81 -16.62
N THR A 163 12.05 -15.40 -17.71
CA THR A 163 11.21 -14.21 -17.78
C THR A 163 9.82 -14.61 -18.25
N LYS A 164 8.80 -13.96 -17.70
CA LYS A 164 7.40 -14.12 -18.11
C LYS A 164 6.75 -12.74 -18.27
N GLU A 165 6.07 -12.52 -19.39
CA GLU A 165 5.18 -11.38 -19.55
C GLU A 165 3.79 -11.74 -19.04
N LEU A 166 3.17 -10.82 -18.29
CA LEU A 166 1.84 -11.03 -17.72
C LEU A 166 1.14 -9.70 -17.46
N THR A 167 -0.18 -9.75 -17.40
CA THR A 167 -1.07 -8.67 -16.96
C THR A 167 -1.65 -9.01 -15.58
N ILE A 168 -2.44 -8.11 -15.01
CA ILE A 168 -3.17 -8.44 -13.78
C ILE A 168 -4.15 -9.60 -13.98
N ASP A 169 -4.72 -9.75 -15.18
CA ASP A 169 -5.72 -10.78 -15.49
C ASP A 169 -5.12 -12.19 -15.53
N ASP A 170 -3.79 -12.31 -15.63
CA ASP A 170 -3.05 -13.57 -15.50
C ASP A 170 -2.80 -13.99 -14.03
N MET A 171 -3.21 -13.15 -13.06
CA MET A 171 -3.02 -13.39 -11.63
C MET A 171 -4.26 -14.02 -11.01
N ASN A 172 -4.05 -15.06 -10.21
CA ASN A 172 -5.10 -15.67 -9.40
C ASN A 172 -5.45 -14.83 -8.16
N THR A 173 -4.52 -14.00 -7.73
CA THR A 173 -4.72 -13.07 -6.61
C THR A 173 -3.94 -11.80 -6.90
N ALA A 174 -4.61 -10.66 -6.77
CA ALA A 174 -4.00 -9.34 -6.72
C ALA A 174 -4.73 -8.53 -5.65
N ARG A 175 -4.09 -8.39 -4.48
CA ARG A 175 -4.72 -7.74 -3.32
C ARG A 175 -3.82 -6.64 -2.78
N LEU A 176 -4.38 -5.45 -2.65
CA LEU A 176 -3.70 -4.33 -2.00
C LEU A 176 -3.97 -4.38 -0.49
N ILE A 177 -2.92 -4.18 0.30
CA ILE A 177 -3.00 -4.05 1.75
C ILE A 177 -2.35 -2.72 2.14
N ILE A 178 -3.13 -1.87 2.79
CA ILE A 178 -2.69 -0.57 3.26
C ILE A 178 -2.66 -0.63 4.78
N THR A 179 -1.46 -0.45 5.34
CA THR A 179 -1.23 -0.43 6.79
C THR A 179 -1.41 0.95 7.40
N ARG A 180 -1.48 1.99 6.56
CA ARG A 180 -1.71 3.39 6.96
C ARG A 180 -2.44 4.16 5.84
N GLY A 181 -3.75 3.95 5.70
CA GLY A 181 -4.56 4.37 4.54
C GLY A 181 -5.41 5.63 4.73
N ALA A 182 -5.64 6.07 5.96
CA ALA A 182 -6.21 7.37 6.25
C ALA A 182 -5.59 7.86 7.57
N PHE A 183 -5.10 9.10 7.60
CA PHE A 183 -4.54 9.74 8.80
C PHE A 183 -5.40 10.91 9.19
N LYS A 184 -5.69 11.09 10.48
CA LYS A 184 -6.51 12.21 10.97
C LYS A 184 -6.02 13.57 10.50
N ASN A 185 -4.74 13.85 10.70
CA ASN A 185 -4.08 15.07 10.25
C ASN A 185 -2.60 14.77 9.99
N TYR A 186 -2.02 15.49 9.04
CA TYR A 186 -0.60 15.46 8.79
C TYR A 186 0.05 16.74 9.30
N SER A 187 1.36 16.83 9.10
CA SER A 187 2.14 18.01 9.44
C SER A 187 2.59 18.71 8.17
N ALA A 188 2.74 20.04 8.27
CA ALA A 188 3.53 20.77 7.31
C ALA A 188 5.01 20.61 7.64
N PHE A 189 5.85 20.59 6.61
CA PHE A 189 7.29 20.48 6.76
C PHE A 189 8.00 21.71 6.22
N ILE A 190 8.89 22.25 7.04
CA ILE A 190 9.81 23.34 6.71
C ILE A 190 11.25 22.81 6.82
N ASN A 191 12.22 23.59 6.34
CA ASN A 191 13.64 23.28 6.51
C ASN A 191 14.35 24.44 7.22
N THR A 192 14.75 24.22 8.47
CA THR A 192 15.47 25.22 9.28
C THR A 192 16.98 25.25 9.02
N THR A 193 17.51 24.29 8.25
CA THR A 193 18.94 24.23 7.92
C THR A 193 19.28 25.22 6.80
N ASP A 194 20.55 25.50 6.59
CA ASP A 194 21.04 26.37 5.51
C ASP A 194 21.19 25.64 4.16
N CYS A 195 21.02 24.32 4.15
CA CYS A 195 21.20 23.47 2.98
C CYS A 195 19.88 22.88 2.47
N SER A 196 19.84 22.54 1.20
CA SER A 196 18.69 21.86 0.59
C SER A 196 18.57 20.41 1.07
N VAL A 197 17.38 19.97 1.49
CA VAL A 197 17.15 18.63 2.07
C VAL A 197 16.20 17.79 1.20
N PRO A 198 16.65 16.66 0.63
CA PRO A 198 15.75 15.70 -0.02
C PRO A 198 14.73 15.13 0.97
N THR A 199 13.48 14.98 0.55
CA THR A 199 12.37 14.53 1.39
C THR A 199 11.30 13.78 0.59
N ILE A 200 10.57 12.87 1.27
CA ILE A 200 9.37 12.23 0.71
C ILE A 200 8.16 13.17 0.66
N PHE A 201 8.25 14.33 1.29
CA PHE A 201 7.14 15.30 1.38
C PHE A 201 7.13 16.32 0.26
N SER A 202 8.06 16.25 -0.69
CA SER A 202 8.12 17.19 -1.81
C SER A 202 8.76 16.54 -3.03
N VAL A 203 8.34 16.98 -4.21
CA VAL A 203 8.93 16.59 -5.51
C VAL A 203 10.37 17.07 -5.61
N LEU A 204 10.63 18.29 -5.13
CA LEU A 204 11.96 18.89 -5.11
C LEU A 204 12.55 18.84 -3.69
N PRO A 205 13.89 18.79 -3.55
CA PRO A 205 14.53 19.01 -2.27
C PRO A 205 14.07 20.33 -1.65
N LEU A 206 13.70 20.30 -0.37
CA LEU A 206 13.16 21.47 0.34
C LEU A 206 14.30 22.45 0.64
N GLN A 207 14.19 23.68 0.14
CA GLN A 207 15.23 24.70 0.30
C GLN A 207 15.36 25.16 1.75
N GLY A 208 16.60 25.51 2.13
CA GLY A 208 16.93 25.92 3.50
C GLY A 208 16.39 27.29 3.90
N ASN A 209 16.78 27.73 5.09
CA ASN A 209 16.49 29.05 5.64
C ASN A 209 15.00 29.40 5.69
N LEU A 210 14.14 28.40 5.95
CA LEU A 210 12.69 28.57 6.06
C LEU A 210 12.02 29.18 4.80
N SER A 211 12.65 28.99 3.63
CA SER A 211 12.17 29.60 2.38
C SER A 211 10.98 28.85 1.74
N GLU A 212 10.77 27.58 2.13
CA GLU A 212 9.74 26.73 1.57
C GLU A 212 8.99 25.96 2.67
N ILE A 213 7.72 25.69 2.41
CA ILE A 213 6.86 24.81 3.20
C ILE A 213 6.18 23.82 2.27
N THR A 214 6.08 22.56 2.71
CA THR A 214 5.28 21.54 2.04
C THR A 214 4.22 21.01 2.98
N VAL A 215 3.03 20.71 2.46
CA VAL A 215 1.86 20.30 3.23
C VAL A 215 1.28 19.03 2.63
N SER A 216 0.73 18.17 3.49
CA SER A 216 0.00 16.97 3.10
C SER A 216 -1.24 16.79 3.96
N GLY A 217 -2.25 16.10 3.42
CA GLY A 217 -3.54 15.86 4.06
C GLY A 217 -4.67 16.67 3.43
N CYS A 218 -5.89 16.31 3.77
CA CYS A 218 -7.11 16.82 3.15
C CYS A 218 -8.05 17.54 4.13
N GLY A 219 -7.53 17.97 5.29
CA GLY A 219 -8.24 18.84 6.23
C GLY A 219 -9.65 18.36 6.58
N GLU A 220 -10.62 19.23 6.37
CA GLU A 220 -12.02 19.04 6.76
C GLU A 220 -12.76 17.93 6.00
N ILE A 221 -12.27 17.44 4.87
CA ILE A 221 -12.87 16.30 4.15
C ILE A 221 -12.31 14.94 4.59
N ASN A 222 -11.32 14.94 5.49
CA ASN A 222 -10.67 13.74 5.98
C ASN A 222 -11.65 12.82 6.75
N PRO A 223 -11.70 11.51 6.45
CA PRO A 223 -12.59 10.58 7.14
C PRO A 223 -12.46 10.55 8.66
N ILE A 224 -11.23 10.56 9.16
CA ILE A 224 -10.95 10.42 10.60
C ILE A 224 -11.15 11.75 11.31
N GLN A 225 -10.99 12.88 10.61
CA GLN A 225 -11.31 14.17 11.20
C GLN A 225 -12.81 14.37 11.36
N ASN A 226 -13.62 13.70 10.53
CA ASN A 226 -15.07 13.65 10.63
C ASN A 226 -15.60 12.51 11.53
N ASP A 227 -14.72 11.62 12.02
CA ASP A 227 -15.03 10.57 13.00
C ASP A 227 -13.84 10.37 13.97
N PRO A 228 -13.55 11.36 14.83
CA PRO A 228 -12.32 11.42 15.60
C PRO A 228 -12.19 10.33 16.66
N SER A 229 -13.30 9.75 17.12
CA SER A 229 -13.34 8.63 18.06
C SER A 229 -13.36 7.26 17.39
N LEU A 230 -13.34 7.22 16.05
CA LEU A 230 -13.47 6.01 15.23
C LEU A 230 -14.76 5.22 15.51
N LYS A 231 -15.84 5.91 15.93
CA LYS A 231 -17.15 5.31 16.23
C LYS A 231 -17.70 4.55 15.03
N HIS A 232 -17.47 5.10 13.84
CA HIS A 232 -17.94 4.55 12.57
C HIS A 232 -16.84 3.91 11.76
N HIS A 233 -15.58 3.90 12.18
CA HIS A 233 -14.46 3.27 11.46
C HIS A 233 -13.87 2.09 12.25
N PHE A 234 -14.66 1.03 12.36
CA PHE A 234 -14.30 -0.22 13.03
C PHE A 234 -13.88 -1.32 12.04
N ALA A 235 -13.18 -2.34 12.53
CA ALA A 235 -12.75 -3.48 11.72
C ALA A 235 -13.95 -4.23 11.10
N GLY A 236 -13.85 -4.61 9.83
CA GLY A 236 -14.93 -5.23 9.07
C GLY A 236 -15.84 -4.25 8.32
N LYS A 237 -15.72 -2.93 8.56
CA LYS A 237 -16.46 -1.94 7.78
C LYS A 237 -15.95 -1.87 6.34
N HIS A 238 -16.89 -1.80 5.40
CA HIS A 238 -16.62 -1.55 4.00
C HIS A 238 -16.19 -0.11 3.73
N VAL A 239 -15.19 0.05 2.89
CA VAL A 239 -14.59 1.31 2.45
C VAL A 239 -14.19 1.20 0.98
N LEU A 240 -14.02 2.32 0.31
CA LEU A 240 -13.47 2.32 -1.04
C LEU A 240 -11.97 2.56 -0.99
N ILE A 241 -11.20 1.68 -1.63
CA ILE A 241 -9.75 1.79 -1.78
C ILE A 241 -9.45 1.86 -3.27
N ASN A 242 -8.93 2.99 -3.74
CA ASN A 242 -8.67 3.22 -5.17
C ASN A 242 -9.91 2.93 -6.05
N GLY A 243 -11.10 3.21 -5.54
CA GLY A 243 -12.38 2.95 -6.23
C GLY A 243 -12.96 1.55 -6.06
N ALA A 244 -12.17 0.56 -5.62
CA ALA A 244 -12.65 -0.79 -5.36
C ALA A 244 -13.25 -0.93 -3.96
N ASP A 245 -14.19 -1.86 -3.81
CA ASP A 245 -14.69 -2.27 -2.50
C ASP A 245 -13.57 -2.95 -1.68
N GLY A 246 -13.42 -2.50 -0.44
CA GLY A 246 -12.41 -2.96 0.49
C GLY A 246 -12.94 -3.00 1.90
N VAL A 247 -12.16 -3.59 2.80
CA VAL A 247 -12.54 -3.77 4.20
C VAL A 247 -11.50 -3.17 5.13
N LEU A 248 -11.96 -2.50 6.18
CA LEU A 248 -11.13 -2.08 7.29
C LEU A 248 -10.61 -3.29 8.06
N LEU A 249 -9.30 -3.36 8.22
CA LEU A 249 -8.66 -4.33 9.12
C LEU A 249 -8.64 -3.81 10.57
N GLY A 250 -8.82 -2.50 10.76
CA GLY A 250 -8.83 -1.82 12.04
C GLY A 250 -7.91 -0.60 12.01
N THR A 251 -7.28 -0.32 13.15
CA THR A 251 -6.26 0.73 13.22
C THR A 251 -4.99 0.30 12.47
N GLY A 252 -4.30 1.29 11.91
CA GLY A 252 -3.07 1.07 11.16
C GLY A 252 -1.82 1.08 12.04
N THR A 253 -0.68 0.83 11.40
CA THR A 253 0.61 0.84 12.12
C THR A 253 0.91 2.24 12.65
N ARG A 254 1.52 2.33 13.84
CA ARG A 254 1.85 3.59 14.54
C ARG A 254 0.62 4.45 14.90
N SER A 255 -0.58 3.86 14.89
CA SER A 255 -1.80 4.55 15.34
C SER A 255 -1.76 4.77 16.84
N THR A 256 -2.16 5.96 17.29
CA THR A 256 -2.42 6.26 18.71
C THR A 256 -3.83 6.84 18.87
N GLN A 257 -4.27 7.07 20.11
CA GLN A 257 -5.58 7.69 20.36
C GLN A 257 -5.63 9.14 19.84
N GLU A 258 -4.51 9.86 19.93
CA GLU A 258 -4.38 11.26 19.49
C GLU A 258 -4.18 11.38 17.98
N LYS A 259 -3.47 10.41 17.38
CA LYS A 259 -3.15 10.37 15.93
C LYS A 259 -3.60 9.04 15.31
N PRO A 260 -4.92 8.78 15.26
CA PRO A 260 -5.43 7.56 14.67
C PRO A 260 -5.14 7.49 13.17
N ASN A 261 -4.92 6.27 12.69
CA ASN A 261 -4.91 5.96 11.27
C ASN A 261 -5.53 4.58 11.01
N LEU A 262 -5.99 4.34 9.79
CA LEU A 262 -6.72 3.12 9.42
C LEU A 262 -5.86 2.17 8.59
N SER A 263 -6.07 0.87 8.77
CA SER A 263 -5.57 -0.17 7.88
C SER A 263 -6.73 -0.82 7.12
N ALA A 264 -6.48 -1.22 5.87
CA ALA A 264 -7.49 -1.81 5.00
C ALA A 264 -6.86 -2.78 4.00
N ALA A 265 -7.71 -3.65 3.44
CA ALA A 265 -7.36 -4.48 2.29
C ALA A 265 -8.47 -4.40 1.24
N ALA A 266 -8.09 -4.45 -0.03
CA ALA A 266 -9.01 -4.43 -1.15
C ALA A 266 -8.46 -5.25 -2.32
N ASP A 267 -9.38 -5.78 -3.11
CA ASP A 267 -9.05 -6.45 -4.36
C ASP A 267 -8.58 -5.42 -5.41
N MET A 268 -7.57 -5.77 -6.22
CA MET A 268 -7.00 -4.86 -7.22
C MET A 268 -7.69 -4.93 -8.59
N PHE A 269 -8.45 -6.00 -8.89
CA PHE A 269 -9.06 -6.21 -10.20
C PHE A 269 -10.06 -5.08 -10.54
N GLU A 270 -10.84 -4.62 -9.57
CA GLU A 270 -11.88 -3.59 -9.75
C GLU A 270 -11.41 -2.16 -9.40
N MET A 271 -10.11 -1.95 -9.19
CA MET A 271 -9.58 -0.61 -8.88
C MET A 271 -9.59 0.31 -10.10
N ASP A 272 -9.77 1.62 -9.85
CA ASP A 272 -9.60 2.67 -10.85
C ASP A 272 -8.14 3.17 -10.85
N PRO A 273 -7.41 3.05 -11.98
CA PRO A 273 -6.02 3.50 -12.09
C PRO A 273 -5.84 5.02 -11.95
N ASN A 274 -6.91 5.82 -12.00
CA ASN A 274 -6.88 7.26 -11.75
C ASN A 274 -6.93 7.61 -10.26
N LEU A 275 -7.35 6.66 -9.42
CA LEU A 275 -7.47 6.82 -7.97
C LEU A 275 -6.28 6.25 -7.20
N MET A 276 -5.20 5.92 -7.92
CA MET A 276 -3.92 5.42 -7.41
C MET A 276 -2.76 5.82 -8.31
N GLY A 277 -1.53 5.59 -7.86
CA GLY A 277 -0.38 5.82 -8.71
C GLY A 277 0.97 5.65 -8.06
N GLY A 278 1.99 5.84 -8.89
CA GLY A 278 3.33 6.14 -8.43
C GLY A 278 3.56 7.65 -8.43
N PHE A 279 4.33 8.13 -7.46
CA PHE A 279 4.71 9.54 -7.35
C PHE A 279 6.20 9.64 -7.09
N VAL A 280 6.91 10.53 -7.79
CA VAL A 280 8.36 10.67 -7.61
C VAL A 280 8.63 11.89 -6.73
N THR A 281 9.08 11.62 -5.50
CA THR A 281 9.56 12.64 -4.57
C THR A 281 11.05 12.90 -4.79
N SER A 282 11.60 13.90 -4.10
CA SER A 282 13.05 14.14 -4.11
C SER A 282 13.86 13.01 -3.46
N LYS A 283 13.23 12.08 -2.74
CA LYS A 283 13.86 10.84 -2.23
C LYS A 283 13.63 9.60 -3.10
N GLY A 284 12.82 9.71 -4.15
CA GLY A 284 12.52 8.59 -5.04
C GLY A 284 11.02 8.29 -5.15
N PRO A 285 10.68 7.17 -5.81
CA PRO A 285 9.31 6.79 -6.08
C PRO A 285 8.58 6.32 -4.82
N GLU A 286 7.33 6.74 -4.71
CA GLU A 286 6.39 6.48 -3.63
C GLU A 286 5.05 6.02 -4.23
N CYS A 287 4.15 5.56 -3.37
CA CYS A 287 2.82 5.08 -3.75
C CYS A 287 1.73 6.08 -3.35
N MET A 288 0.84 6.40 -4.28
CA MET A 288 -0.39 7.15 -4.05
C MET A 288 -1.58 6.21 -4.05
N THR A 289 -2.45 6.40 -3.07
CA THR A 289 -3.70 5.64 -2.94
C THR A 289 -4.81 6.55 -2.44
N SER A 290 -6.03 6.27 -2.84
CA SER A 290 -7.22 6.93 -2.31
C SER A 290 -7.97 6.02 -1.35
N PHE A 291 -8.66 6.66 -0.42
CA PHE A 291 -9.45 6.02 0.61
C PHE A 291 -10.74 6.83 0.78
N ALA A 292 -11.90 6.19 0.67
CA ALA A 292 -13.19 6.83 0.90
C ALA A 292 -14.14 5.96 1.72
N THR A 293 -15.06 6.61 2.43
CA THR A 293 -15.93 5.96 3.42
C THR A 293 -17.15 6.84 3.68
N ALA A 294 -18.25 6.22 4.08
CA ALA A 294 -19.46 6.90 4.50
C ALA A 294 -19.60 6.86 6.03
N ILE A 295 -19.93 7.99 6.64
CA ILE A 295 -20.25 8.12 8.06
C ILE A 295 -21.77 8.27 8.18
N PRO A 296 -22.48 7.26 8.71
CA PRO A 296 -23.91 7.37 8.93
C PRO A 296 -24.19 8.34 10.08
N VAL A 297 -25.14 9.24 9.90
CA VAL A 297 -25.52 10.23 10.91
C VAL A 297 -26.56 9.62 11.83
N THR A 298 -26.10 8.87 12.84
CA THR A 298 -26.98 8.10 13.75
C THR A 298 -27.37 8.84 15.02
N ASP A 299 -26.65 9.90 15.36
CA ASP A 299 -26.78 10.67 16.60
C ASP A 299 -26.19 12.07 16.44
N GLU A 300 -26.56 12.95 17.37
CA GLU A 300 -26.12 14.35 17.38
C GLU A 300 -24.62 14.49 17.54
N GLU A 301 -23.96 13.66 18.35
CA GLU A 301 -22.49 13.66 18.53
C GLU A 301 -21.76 13.43 17.19
N THR A 302 -22.21 12.44 16.42
CA THR A 302 -21.67 12.18 15.07
C THR A 302 -21.90 13.38 14.15
N PHE A 303 -23.10 13.97 14.21
CA PHE A 303 -23.43 15.15 13.42
C PHE A 303 -22.59 16.38 13.78
N GLU A 304 -22.31 16.59 15.06
CA GLU A 304 -21.43 17.66 15.54
C GLU A 304 -19.98 17.45 15.08
N ALA A 305 -19.46 16.22 15.16
CA ALA A 305 -18.12 15.90 14.66
C ALA A 305 -17.99 16.18 13.14
N LEU A 306 -19.06 15.93 12.39
CA LEU A 306 -19.16 16.23 10.96
C LEU A 306 -19.20 17.73 10.64
N GLN A 307 -19.30 18.63 11.61
CA GLN A 307 -19.30 20.09 11.37
C GLN A 307 -17.90 20.71 11.43
N ILE A 308 -16.85 19.95 11.72
CA ILE A 308 -15.46 20.45 11.76
C ILE A 308 -15.06 21.13 10.45
N THR A 309 -14.40 22.29 10.51
CA THR A 309 -13.92 23.00 9.31
C THR A 309 -12.42 23.25 9.38
N ASP A 310 -11.78 23.58 8.25
CA ASP A 310 -10.32 23.73 8.17
C ASP A 310 -9.72 24.74 9.17
N LYS A 311 -10.49 25.78 9.54
CA LYS A 311 -10.07 26.78 10.57
C LYS A 311 -9.93 26.16 11.96
N ASP A 312 -10.65 25.07 12.22
CA ASP A 312 -10.69 24.38 13.52
C ASP A 312 -9.72 23.18 13.56
N ILE A 313 -8.99 22.94 12.46
CA ILE A 313 -8.04 21.84 12.35
C ILE A 313 -6.62 22.39 12.42
N ALA A 314 -5.91 22.04 13.50
CA ALA A 314 -4.51 22.40 13.67
C ALA A 314 -3.62 21.72 12.63
N LEU A 315 -2.70 22.51 12.05
CA LEU A 315 -1.63 22.08 11.17
C LEU A 315 -0.27 22.28 11.87
N PRO A 316 0.28 21.24 12.52
CA PRO A 316 1.61 21.32 13.11
C PRO A 316 2.67 21.56 12.03
N VAL A 317 3.56 22.52 12.27
CA VAL A 317 4.69 22.83 11.38
C VAL A 317 5.97 22.27 11.99
N ILE A 318 6.57 21.31 11.29
CA ILE A 318 7.68 20.50 11.79
C ILE A 318 8.90 20.72 10.91
N ASP A 319 10.08 20.85 11.52
CA ASP A 319 11.32 20.85 10.76
C ASP A 319 11.61 19.45 10.18
N VAL A 320 11.85 19.39 8.87
CA VAL A 320 12.01 18.13 8.12
C VAL A 320 13.22 17.31 8.58
N SER A 321 14.25 17.99 9.09
CA SER A 321 15.52 17.39 9.52
C SER A 321 15.46 16.89 10.96
N SER A 322 15.09 17.75 11.91
CA SER A 322 15.07 17.44 13.34
C SER A 322 13.79 16.76 13.82
N ARG A 323 12.72 16.78 13.02
CA ARG A 323 11.37 16.29 13.37
C ARG A 323 10.75 16.97 14.59
N LYS A 324 11.27 18.14 14.99
CA LYS A 324 10.73 18.94 16.09
C LYS A 324 9.65 19.89 15.58
N SER A 325 8.59 20.04 16.36
CA SER A 325 7.58 21.07 16.12
C SER A 325 8.20 22.44 16.31
N VAL A 326 7.95 23.35 15.36
CA VAL A 326 8.42 24.73 15.40
C VAL A 326 7.28 25.66 15.81
N PHE A 327 6.11 25.52 15.18
CA PHE A 327 4.88 26.22 15.53
C PHE A 327 3.64 25.43 15.05
N SER A 328 2.44 25.97 15.24
CA SER A 328 1.19 25.42 14.71
C SER A 328 0.45 26.49 13.90
N ALA A 329 -0.01 26.11 12.71
CA ALA A 329 -0.92 26.85 11.86
C ALA A 329 -2.32 26.19 11.91
N ALA A 330 -3.26 26.66 11.08
CA ALA A 330 -4.51 25.99 10.79
C ALA A 330 -4.50 25.43 9.35
N TYR A 331 -5.32 24.42 9.07
CA TYR A 331 -5.50 23.92 7.69
C TYR A 331 -6.10 25.01 6.78
N SER A 332 -6.87 25.95 7.33
CA SER A 332 -7.42 27.08 6.56
C SER A 332 -6.35 27.98 5.95
N ASP A 333 -5.18 28.08 6.59
CA ASP A 333 -4.06 28.90 6.10
C ASP A 333 -3.47 28.33 4.78
N VAL A 334 -3.80 27.09 4.43
CA VAL A 334 -3.31 26.39 3.24
C VAL A 334 -4.41 26.14 2.22
N TRP A 335 -5.64 25.86 2.65
CA TRP A 335 -6.71 25.39 1.77
C TRP A 335 -7.78 26.45 1.46
N GLN A 336 -7.79 27.59 2.15
CA GLN A 336 -8.79 28.64 1.91
C GLN A 336 -8.16 29.85 1.22
N GLY A 337 -8.90 30.44 0.27
CA GLY A 337 -8.47 31.66 -0.44
C GLY A 337 -7.27 31.46 -1.37
N THR A 338 -7.08 30.23 -1.87
CA THR A 338 -5.97 29.83 -2.75
C THR A 338 -6.33 29.81 -4.24
N ASP A 339 -7.53 30.26 -4.58
CA ASP A 339 -8.08 30.37 -5.94
C ASP A 339 -7.94 31.80 -6.49
#